data_AF-A0A6P0THN5-F1
#
_entry.id   AF-A0A6P0THN5-F1
#
_cell.length_a   1.000
_cell.length_b   1.000
_cell.length_c   1.000
_cell.angle_alpha   90.00
_cell.angle_beta   90.00
_cell.angle_gamma   90.00
#
_symmetry.space_group_name_H-M   'P 1'
#
loop_
_entity.id
_entity.type
_entity.pdbx_description
1 polymer ?
#
loop_
_entity_poly.entity_id
_entity_poly.type
_entity_poly.pdbx_seq_one_letter_code
_entity_poly.pdbx_strand_id
1 'polypeptide(L)'
;VGAGTSGRLGVLDAAECPPTFCTPPDMVQGILAGGSEALVRSSEGLEDRDDDGAAAIALHNISTTDIIVGITAGGTTPYVHGALKAAKERQATTVFITCVPAEQVLIDVDIDIRLLVGPEILAGSTRLKAGTVTKLALNILSTGAMVKLGKVYGNRMVDVAVTNTKLRDRALRILQDLTDMDRATASQLLQASDNQVKLALLMHWTGASAVDGRRVLQQCGGQLRPAIDHFR
;
A
#
# COMPACT_ATOMS: atom_id res chain seq x y z
N VAL A 1 -2.61 11.08 3.23
CA VAL A 1 -3.36 12.35 3.26
C VAL A 1 -2.57 13.41 2.50
N GLY A 2 -3.17 14.15 1.57
CA GLY A 2 -2.49 15.19 0.81
C GLY A 2 -3.44 16.06 0.00
N ALA A 3 -2.90 17.14 -0.58
CA ALA A 3 -3.61 18.00 -1.54
C ALA A 3 -2.95 17.93 -2.93
N GLY A 4 -3.67 18.39 -3.96
CA GLY A 4 -3.16 18.48 -5.33
C GLY A 4 -2.51 17.19 -5.83
N THR A 5 -1.33 17.31 -6.45
CA THR A 5 -0.57 16.15 -6.95
C THR A 5 -0.21 15.16 -5.83
N SER A 6 0.17 15.65 -4.64
CA SER A 6 0.57 14.80 -3.51
C SER A 6 -0.58 13.89 -3.06
N GLY A 7 -1.78 14.44 -2.90
CA GLY A 7 -2.96 13.67 -2.54
C GLY A 7 -3.37 12.68 -3.63
N ARG A 8 -3.31 13.08 -4.91
CA ARG A 8 -3.60 12.20 -6.05
C ARG A 8 -2.63 11.01 -6.14
N LEU A 9 -1.35 11.22 -5.85
CA LEU A 9 -0.37 10.13 -5.79
C LEU A 9 -0.67 9.14 -4.66
N GLY A 10 -1.12 9.64 -3.50
CA GLY A 10 -1.61 8.80 -2.41
C GLY A 10 -2.82 7.96 -2.81
N VAL A 11 -3.78 8.54 -3.54
CA VAL A 11 -4.94 7.80 -4.07
C VAL A 11 -4.51 6.77 -5.10
N LEU A 12 -3.56 7.10 -5.99
CA LEU A 12 -3.05 6.18 -7.01
C LEU A 12 -2.43 4.92 -6.38
N ASP A 13 -1.52 5.08 -5.43
CA ASP A 13 -0.85 3.95 -4.76
C ASP A 13 -1.86 3.08 -3.98
N ALA A 14 -2.80 3.72 -3.27
CA ALA A 14 -3.87 3.02 -2.57
C ALA A 14 -4.77 2.20 -3.52
N ALA A 15 -5.15 2.77 -4.66
CA ALA A 15 -6.01 2.09 -5.65
C ALA A 15 -5.34 0.86 -6.28
N GLU A 16 -4.00 0.81 -6.33
CA GLU A 16 -3.25 -0.33 -6.84
C GLU A 16 -3.12 -1.46 -5.80
N CYS A 17 -3.33 -1.20 -4.51
CA CYS A 17 -3.16 -2.21 -3.45
C CYS A 17 -4.15 -3.39 -3.53
N PRO A 18 -5.47 -3.20 -3.73
CA PRO A 18 -6.41 -4.31 -3.87
C PRO A 18 -6.12 -5.24 -5.06
N PRO A 19 -5.95 -4.76 -6.31
CA PRO A 19 -5.68 -5.65 -7.44
C PRO A 19 -4.27 -6.26 -7.42
N THR A 20 -3.32 -5.65 -6.71
CA THR A 20 -1.92 -6.10 -6.63
C THR A 20 -1.70 -7.08 -5.48
N PHE A 21 -2.30 -6.87 -4.31
CA PHE A 21 -2.01 -7.67 -3.11
C PHE A 21 -3.23 -8.38 -2.54
N CYS A 22 -4.37 -8.33 -3.24
CA CYS A 22 -5.66 -8.86 -2.79
C CYS A 22 -5.99 -8.37 -1.39
N THR A 23 -5.81 -7.07 -1.18
CA THR A 23 -6.11 -6.41 0.07
C THR A 23 -7.54 -5.89 0.06
N PRO A 24 -8.22 -5.86 1.21
CA PRO A 24 -9.43 -5.07 1.39
C PRO A 24 -9.19 -3.60 1.01
N PRO A 25 -10.12 -2.90 0.33
CA PRO A 25 -9.95 -1.50 -0.07
C PRO A 25 -9.75 -0.51 1.08
N ASP A 26 -10.19 -0.87 2.29
CA ASP A 26 -10.05 -0.09 3.52
C ASP A 26 -8.66 -0.22 4.17
N MET A 27 -7.84 -1.21 3.77
CA MET A 27 -6.50 -1.41 4.32
C MET A 27 -5.51 -0.31 3.95
N VAL A 28 -5.60 0.25 2.73
CA VAL A 28 -4.76 1.35 2.26
C VAL A 28 -5.66 2.38 1.58
N GLN A 29 -5.74 3.59 2.13
CA GLN A 29 -6.68 4.61 1.69
C GLN A 29 -5.96 5.91 1.31
N GLY A 30 -6.35 6.47 0.16
CA GLY A 30 -5.93 7.81 -0.25
C GLY A 30 -6.94 8.87 0.19
N ILE A 31 -6.53 9.78 1.06
CA ILE A 31 -7.34 10.92 1.51
C ILE A 31 -6.83 12.19 0.82
N LEU A 32 -7.68 12.78 -0.03
CA LEU A 32 -7.38 13.93 -0.86
C LEU A 32 -8.19 15.16 -0.40
N ALA A 33 -7.53 16.29 -0.20
CA ALA A 33 -8.20 17.57 0.04
C ALA A 33 -9.18 17.88 -1.10
N GLY A 34 -10.45 18.14 -0.77
CA GLY A 34 -11.53 18.30 -1.74
C GLY A 34 -12.17 17.03 -2.28
N GLY A 35 -11.81 15.87 -1.75
CA GLY A 35 -12.48 14.60 -2.03
C GLY A 35 -12.34 14.13 -3.49
N SER A 36 -13.33 13.36 -3.96
CA SER A 36 -13.28 12.69 -5.26
C SER A 36 -13.26 13.67 -6.45
N GLU A 37 -13.92 14.83 -6.34
CA GLU A 37 -13.91 15.85 -7.40
C GLU A 37 -12.49 16.39 -7.67
N ALA A 38 -11.66 16.47 -6.62
CA ALA A 38 -10.28 16.94 -6.72
C ALA A 38 -9.35 15.99 -7.49
N LEU A 39 -9.79 14.77 -7.80
CA LEU A 39 -9.03 13.82 -8.63
C LEU A 39 -8.87 14.31 -10.06
N VAL A 40 -9.91 14.93 -10.62
CA VAL A 40 -9.97 15.35 -12.02
C VAL A 40 -9.94 16.86 -12.20
N ARG A 41 -10.19 17.63 -11.14
CA ARG A 41 -10.16 19.09 -11.13
C ARG A 41 -9.27 19.58 -10.00
N SER A 42 -8.51 20.64 -10.21
CA SER A 42 -7.76 21.27 -9.11
C SER A 42 -8.68 22.17 -8.31
N SER A 43 -8.50 22.18 -7.00
CA SER A 43 -9.14 23.10 -6.08
C SER A 43 -8.10 23.59 -5.10
N GLU A 44 -7.44 24.70 -5.43
CA GLU A 44 -6.27 25.20 -4.70
C GLU A 44 -6.65 25.67 -3.29
N GLY A 45 -7.78 26.36 -3.11
CA GLY A 45 -8.19 26.88 -1.80
C GLY A 45 -8.57 25.82 -0.74
N LEU A 46 -8.65 24.53 -1.10
CA LEU A 46 -8.94 23.47 -0.14
C LEU A 46 -7.69 22.97 0.58
N GLU A 47 -6.49 23.29 0.08
CA GLU A 47 -5.25 22.88 0.73
C GLU A 47 -4.87 23.75 1.93
N ASP A 48 -5.45 24.96 2.01
CA ASP A 48 -5.25 25.96 3.07
C ASP A 48 -6.15 25.76 4.30
N ARG A 49 -6.92 24.66 4.37
CA ARG A 49 -7.88 24.39 5.44
C ARG A 49 -7.38 23.27 6.34
N ASP A 50 -6.76 23.61 7.47
CA ASP A 50 -6.28 22.66 8.47
C ASP A 50 -7.42 21.93 9.20
N ASP A 51 -8.50 22.64 9.53
CA ASP A 51 -9.72 22.05 10.11
C ASP A 51 -10.32 20.95 9.23
N ASP A 52 -10.29 21.11 7.90
CA ASP A 52 -10.75 20.08 6.97
C ASP A 52 -9.86 18.82 7.01
N GLY A 53 -8.55 19.02 7.23
CA GLY A 53 -7.61 17.93 7.43
C GLY A 53 -7.91 17.14 8.70
N ALA A 54 -8.16 17.85 9.81
CA ALA A 54 -8.56 17.24 11.08
C ALA A 54 -9.92 16.52 10.98
N ALA A 55 -10.89 17.12 10.29
CA ALA A 55 -12.19 16.53 10.03
C ALA A 55 -12.09 15.24 9.20
N ALA A 56 -11.17 15.18 8.23
CA ALA A 56 -10.94 13.96 7.46
C ALA A 56 -10.43 12.80 8.34
N ILE A 57 -9.55 13.08 9.30
CA ILE A 57 -9.08 12.07 10.27
C ILE A 57 -10.24 11.56 11.13
N ALA A 58 -11.14 12.45 11.57
CA ALA A 58 -12.32 12.05 12.31
C ALA A 58 -13.29 11.21 11.45
N LEU A 59 -13.54 11.63 10.20
CA LEU A 59 -14.45 10.95 9.27
C LEU A 59 -14.01 9.51 8.97
N HIS A 60 -12.71 9.28 8.85
CA HIS A 60 -12.15 7.95 8.59
C HIS A 60 -11.98 7.10 9.87
N ASN A 61 -12.44 7.58 11.04
CA ASN A 61 -12.37 6.89 12.33
C ASN A 61 -10.95 6.41 12.67
N ILE A 62 -9.94 7.22 12.35
CA ILE A 62 -8.53 6.90 12.60
C ILE A 62 -8.30 6.64 14.10
N SER A 63 -7.53 5.59 14.38
CA SER A 63 -7.29 5.04 15.71
C SER A 63 -5.81 4.75 15.96
N THR A 64 -5.49 4.22 17.14
CA THR A 64 -4.12 3.87 17.54
C THR A 64 -3.49 2.76 16.71
N THR A 65 -4.28 2.00 15.94
CA THR A 65 -3.77 0.93 15.06
C THR A 65 -3.47 1.43 13.65
N ASP A 66 -3.80 2.68 13.34
CA ASP A 66 -3.64 3.26 12.02
C ASP A 66 -2.32 4.05 11.90
N ILE A 67 -1.87 4.16 10.64
CA ILE A 67 -0.69 4.95 10.28
C ILE A 67 -1.12 6.03 9.29
N ILE A 68 -0.87 7.30 9.62
CA ILE A 68 -1.21 8.44 8.78
C ILE A 68 0.04 8.98 8.11
N VAL A 69 0.09 8.84 6.79
CA VAL A 69 1.15 9.42 5.95
C VAL A 69 0.66 10.75 5.37
N GLY A 70 1.18 11.86 5.88
CA GLY A 70 0.95 13.21 5.37
C GLY A 70 1.95 13.57 4.28
N ILE A 71 1.46 14.01 3.11
CA ILE A 71 2.28 14.20 1.91
C ILE A 71 2.15 15.64 1.42
N THR A 72 3.25 16.39 1.45
CA THR A 72 3.31 17.75 0.87
C THR A 72 4.72 18.06 0.36
N ALA A 73 4.85 18.35 -0.94
CA ALA A 73 6.15 18.62 -1.54
C ALA A 73 6.85 19.84 -0.92
N GLY A 74 6.13 20.94 -0.68
CA GLY A 74 6.66 22.18 -0.09
C GLY A 74 6.73 22.18 1.44
N GLY A 75 6.09 21.21 2.08
CA GLY A 75 6.16 21.02 3.53
C GLY A 75 5.14 21.82 4.32
N THR A 76 4.50 22.85 3.77
CA THR A 76 3.71 23.83 4.54
C THR A 76 2.19 23.71 4.38
N THR A 77 1.68 22.72 3.64
CA THR A 77 0.24 22.61 3.30
C THR A 77 -0.66 22.45 4.53
N PRO A 78 -1.49 23.44 4.91
CA PRO A 78 -2.26 23.42 6.16
C PRO A 78 -3.16 22.19 6.34
N TYR A 79 -3.85 21.74 5.29
CA TYR A 79 -4.67 20.52 5.32
C TYR A 79 -3.89 19.29 5.80
N VAL A 80 -2.63 19.15 5.40
CA VAL A 80 -1.78 18.02 5.81
C VAL A 80 -1.34 18.16 7.27
N HIS A 81 -1.00 19.38 7.70
CA HIS A 81 -0.62 19.65 9.09
C HIS A 81 -1.78 19.40 10.06
N GLY A 82 -2.98 19.89 9.74
CA GLY A 82 -4.19 19.65 10.53
C GLY A 82 -4.50 18.16 10.67
N ALA A 83 -4.37 17.40 9.57
CA ALA A 83 -4.54 15.95 9.60
C ALA A 83 -3.49 15.24 10.48
N LEU A 84 -2.21 15.57 10.35
CA LEU A 84 -1.15 14.94 11.15
C LEU A 84 -1.29 15.25 12.64
N LYS A 85 -1.61 16.51 12.99
CA LYS A 85 -1.90 16.91 14.38
C LYS A 85 -3.07 16.10 14.96
N ALA A 86 -4.20 16.05 14.25
CA ALA A 86 -5.38 15.33 14.68
C ALA A 86 -5.16 13.80 14.79
N ALA A 87 -4.29 13.24 13.94
CA ALA A 87 -3.90 11.83 14.01
C ALA A 87 -3.04 11.55 15.26
N LYS A 88 -2.08 12.43 15.56
CA LYS A 88 -1.22 12.33 16.74
C LYS A 88 -1.99 12.46 18.05
N GLU A 89 -2.97 13.37 18.10
CA GLU A 89 -3.90 13.50 19.24
C GLU A 89 -4.70 12.21 19.50
N ARG A 90 -4.93 11.41 18.45
CA ARG A 90 -5.56 10.08 18.51
C ARG A 90 -4.55 8.93 18.70
N GLN A 91 -3.28 9.26 18.92
CA GLN A 91 -2.18 8.31 19.10
C GLN A 91 -1.97 7.35 17.91
N ALA A 92 -2.42 7.75 16.71
CA ALA A 92 -2.05 7.07 15.48
C ALA A 92 -0.58 7.36 15.16
N THR A 93 0.12 6.42 14.50
CA THR A 93 1.49 6.68 14.05
C THR A 93 1.47 7.69 12.90
N THR A 94 2.30 8.71 12.98
CA THR A 94 2.36 9.81 12.01
C THR A 94 3.64 9.77 11.20
N VAL A 95 3.50 9.86 9.87
CA VAL A 95 4.60 9.91 8.92
C VAL A 95 4.47 11.17 8.08
N PHE A 96 5.54 11.95 7.97
CA PHE A 96 5.58 13.13 7.11
C PHE A 96 6.49 12.88 5.90
N ILE A 97 5.98 13.13 4.71
CA ILE A 97 6.74 13.08 3.46
C ILE A 97 6.78 14.47 2.83
N THR A 98 7.98 15.02 2.68
CA THR A 98 8.20 16.30 2.01
C THR A 98 9.51 16.35 1.22
N CYS A 99 9.67 17.37 0.37
CA CYS A 99 10.84 17.54 -0.49
C CYS A 99 11.71 18.74 -0.08
N VAL A 100 11.47 19.31 1.11
CA VAL A 100 12.24 20.43 1.67
C VAL A 100 13.09 19.99 2.87
N PRO A 101 14.24 20.66 3.13
CA PRO A 101 15.09 20.35 4.29
C PRO A 101 14.34 20.52 5.62
N ALA A 102 14.81 19.83 6.67
CA ALA A 102 14.20 19.90 7.99
C ALA A 102 14.29 21.31 8.59
N GLU A 103 15.33 22.07 8.23
CA GLU A 103 15.55 23.45 8.65
C GLU A 103 14.50 24.42 8.10
N GLN A 104 13.84 24.07 6.97
CA GLN A 104 12.81 24.91 6.37
C GLN A 104 11.44 24.71 7.01
N VAL A 105 11.11 23.47 7.40
CA VAL A 105 9.83 23.12 8.02
C VAL A 105 10.07 22.11 9.12
N LEU A 106 9.95 22.58 10.36
CA LEU A 106 9.88 21.73 11.54
C LEU A 106 8.47 21.16 11.67
N ILE A 107 8.38 19.89 12.04
CA ILE A 107 7.12 19.20 12.26
C ILE A 107 7.29 18.13 13.33
N ASP A 108 6.27 17.96 14.18
CA ASP A 108 6.28 17.01 15.28
C ASP A 108 5.54 15.71 14.88
N VAL A 109 6.25 14.78 14.25
CA VAL A 109 5.74 13.46 13.80
C VAL A 109 6.65 12.33 14.26
N ASP A 110 6.16 11.09 14.21
CA ASP A 110 6.94 9.91 14.61
C ASP A 110 8.02 9.55 13.59
N ILE A 111 7.73 9.71 12.29
CA ILE A 111 8.65 9.41 11.20
C ILE A 111 8.68 10.59 10.21
N ASP A 112 9.86 11.18 10.01
CA ASP A 112 10.07 12.29 9.08
C ASP A 112 10.91 11.84 7.86
N ILE A 113 10.31 11.87 6.66
CA ILE A 113 10.91 11.44 5.40
C ILE A 113 11.12 12.66 4.48
N ARG A 114 12.39 13.03 4.28
CA ARG A 114 12.80 14.15 3.43
C ARG A 114 13.38 13.67 2.09
N LEU A 115 12.62 13.89 1.02
CA LEU A 115 12.97 13.51 -0.36
C LEU A 115 13.57 14.71 -1.11
N LEU A 116 14.80 15.10 -0.75
CA LEU A 116 15.42 16.30 -1.29
C LEU A 116 15.77 16.13 -2.79
N VAL A 117 15.06 16.87 -3.65
CA VAL A 117 15.23 16.82 -5.12
C VAL A 117 15.84 18.09 -5.71
N GLY A 118 16.05 19.13 -4.88
CA GLY A 118 16.50 20.45 -5.32
C GLY A 118 15.47 21.21 -6.18
N PRO A 119 15.85 22.38 -6.73
CA PRO A 119 14.93 23.24 -7.50
C PRO A 119 14.34 22.53 -8.72
N GLU A 120 13.05 22.72 -8.97
CA GLU A 120 12.38 22.19 -10.17
C GLU A 120 12.81 22.95 -11.43
N ILE A 121 12.76 22.27 -12.59
CA ILE A 121 13.11 22.90 -13.89
C ILE A 121 12.17 24.06 -14.23
N LEU A 122 10.89 23.93 -13.88
CA LEU A 122 9.93 25.02 -13.82
C LEU A 122 9.75 25.38 -12.36
N ALA A 123 10.21 26.56 -11.96
CA ALA A 123 10.18 27.02 -10.57
C ALA A 123 8.77 26.85 -9.96
N GLY A 124 8.70 26.17 -8.81
CA GLY A 124 7.44 25.88 -8.10
C GLY A 124 6.62 24.70 -8.65
N SER A 125 6.95 24.13 -9.81
CA SER A 125 6.20 23.01 -10.41
C SER A 125 6.58 21.66 -9.77
N THR A 126 6.25 21.49 -8.50
CA THR A 126 6.57 20.30 -7.69
C THR A 126 5.87 19.02 -8.17
N ARG A 127 4.92 19.11 -9.12
CA ARG A 127 4.36 17.94 -9.80
C ARG A 127 5.40 17.12 -10.58
N LEU A 128 6.60 17.66 -10.80
CA LEU A 128 7.69 17.07 -11.58
C LEU A 128 8.57 16.14 -10.73
N LYS A 129 9.77 16.57 -10.30
CA LYS A 129 10.70 15.71 -9.55
C LYS A 129 10.12 15.33 -8.20
N ALA A 130 9.59 16.30 -7.45
CA ALA A 130 8.99 16.04 -6.14
C ALA A 130 7.82 15.05 -6.22
N GLY A 131 6.94 15.19 -7.22
CA GLY A 131 5.88 14.22 -7.51
C GLY A 131 6.43 12.82 -7.84
N THR A 132 7.49 12.75 -8.65
CA THR A 132 8.10 11.48 -9.05
C THR A 132 8.72 10.74 -7.86
N VAL A 133 9.52 11.41 -7.03
CA VAL A 133 10.12 10.77 -5.86
C VAL A 133 9.06 10.40 -4.81
N THR A 134 8.00 11.19 -4.69
CA THR A 134 6.85 10.86 -3.83
C THR A 134 6.18 9.56 -4.29
N LYS A 135 5.96 9.38 -5.59
CA LYS A 135 5.43 8.12 -6.15
C LYS A 135 6.33 6.94 -5.79
N LEU A 136 7.64 7.08 -5.97
CA LEU A 136 8.60 6.02 -5.66
C LEU A 136 8.58 5.67 -4.17
N ALA A 137 8.54 6.66 -3.29
CA ALA A 137 8.45 6.44 -1.85
C ALA A 137 7.17 5.69 -1.46
N LEU A 138 6.01 6.09 -1.99
CA LEU A 138 4.74 5.41 -1.73
C LEU A 138 4.77 3.95 -2.21
N ASN A 139 5.26 3.70 -3.42
CA ASN A 139 5.39 2.34 -3.93
C ASN A 139 6.33 1.47 -3.08
N ILE A 140 7.40 2.05 -2.53
CA ILE A 140 8.31 1.37 -1.61
C ILE A 140 7.59 1.02 -0.30
N LEU A 141 6.83 1.96 0.27
CA LEU A 141 6.09 1.75 1.51
C LEU A 141 5.03 0.65 1.35
N SER A 142 4.15 0.78 0.36
CA SER A 142 3.07 -0.18 0.12
C SER A 142 3.61 -1.57 -0.25
N THR A 143 4.54 -1.64 -1.21
CA THR A 143 5.12 -2.93 -1.63
C THR A 143 5.92 -3.57 -0.50
N GLY A 144 6.74 -2.79 0.22
CA GLY A 144 7.55 -3.27 1.33
C GLY A 144 6.70 -3.83 2.48
N ALA A 145 5.63 -3.13 2.85
CA ALA A 145 4.67 -3.59 3.84
C ALA A 145 3.99 -4.90 3.40
N MET A 146 3.53 -4.98 2.15
CA MET A 146 2.85 -6.17 1.63
C MET A 146 3.77 -7.40 1.51
N VAL A 147 5.05 -7.19 1.21
CA VAL A 147 6.08 -8.24 1.28
C VAL A 147 6.21 -8.75 2.72
N LYS A 148 6.28 -7.85 3.71
CA LYS A 148 6.36 -8.22 5.13
C LYS A 148 5.10 -8.94 5.64
N LEU A 149 3.94 -8.61 5.08
CA LEU A 149 2.66 -9.29 5.35
C LEU A 149 2.50 -10.63 4.60
N GLY A 150 3.51 -11.10 3.88
CA GLY A 150 3.48 -12.40 3.21
C GLY A 150 2.61 -12.45 1.95
N LYS A 151 2.34 -11.31 1.31
CA LYS A 151 1.64 -11.23 0.01
C LYS A 151 2.52 -11.68 -1.16
N VAL A 152 3.83 -11.77 -0.94
CA VAL A 152 4.86 -12.10 -1.92
C VAL A 152 5.71 -13.29 -1.44
N TYR A 153 6.12 -14.15 -2.37
CA TYR A 153 7.12 -15.20 -2.14
C TYR A 153 8.25 -15.07 -3.16
N GLY A 154 9.48 -14.87 -2.69
CA GLY A 154 10.58 -14.46 -3.56
C GLY A 154 10.27 -13.11 -4.19
N ASN A 155 10.15 -13.06 -5.51
CA ASN A 155 9.70 -11.89 -6.28
C ASN A 155 8.32 -12.10 -6.94
N ARG A 156 7.57 -13.13 -6.52
CA ARG A 156 6.26 -13.46 -7.08
C ARG A 156 5.16 -13.04 -6.11
N MET A 157 4.19 -12.30 -6.63
CA MET A 157 2.93 -12.00 -5.96
C MET A 157 2.10 -13.29 -5.91
N VAL A 158 2.05 -13.93 -4.74
CA VAL A 158 1.39 -15.23 -4.54
C VAL A 158 -0.02 -15.09 -3.97
N ASP A 159 -0.41 -13.88 -3.59
CA ASP A 159 -1.76 -13.55 -3.15
C ASP A 159 -2.51 -12.89 -4.31
N VAL A 160 -2.99 -13.70 -5.25
CA VAL A 160 -3.62 -13.28 -6.51
C VAL A 160 -5.07 -13.74 -6.54
N ALA A 161 -5.99 -12.80 -6.79
CA ALA A 161 -7.40 -13.08 -6.94
C ALA A 161 -7.66 -13.61 -8.36
N VAL A 162 -7.95 -14.90 -8.48
CA VAL A 162 -8.19 -15.56 -9.77
C VAL A 162 -9.64 -15.30 -10.22
N THR A 163 -9.95 -14.06 -10.62
CA THR A 163 -11.31 -13.63 -10.98
C THR A 163 -11.60 -13.61 -12.49
N ASN A 164 -10.56 -13.77 -13.32
CA ASN A 164 -10.70 -13.78 -14.78
C ASN A 164 -9.60 -14.63 -15.44
N THR A 165 -9.73 -14.88 -16.74
CA THR A 165 -8.81 -15.70 -17.52
C THR A 165 -7.35 -15.23 -17.46
N LYS A 166 -7.11 -13.90 -17.48
CA LYS A 166 -5.76 -13.32 -17.39
C LYS A 166 -5.12 -13.61 -16.03
N LEU A 167 -5.88 -13.47 -14.94
CA LEU A 167 -5.40 -13.73 -13.59
C LEU A 167 -5.23 -15.23 -13.33
N ARG A 168 -6.07 -16.09 -13.93
CA ARG A 168 -5.86 -17.54 -13.93
C ARG A 168 -4.56 -17.92 -14.63
N ASP A 169 -4.31 -17.37 -15.82
CA ASP A 169 -3.07 -17.62 -16.55
C ASP A 169 -1.83 -17.13 -15.78
N ARG A 170 -1.92 -15.98 -15.11
CA ARG A 170 -0.88 -15.50 -14.19
C ARG A 170 -0.65 -16.46 -13.03
N ALA A 171 -1.72 -16.93 -12.38
CA ALA A 171 -1.64 -17.88 -11.27
C ALA A 171 -0.95 -19.18 -11.69
N LEU A 172 -1.29 -19.73 -12.85
CA LEU A 172 -0.63 -20.91 -13.41
C LEU A 172 0.86 -20.65 -13.63
N ARG A 173 1.23 -19.53 -14.28
CA ARG A 173 2.64 -19.17 -14.48
C ARG A 173 3.42 -19.07 -13.17
N ILE A 174 2.82 -18.49 -12.13
CA ILE A 174 3.46 -18.41 -10.80
C ILE A 174 3.71 -19.81 -10.23
N LEU A 175 2.76 -20.73 -10.35
CA LEU A 175 2.95 -22.12 -9.90
C LEU A 175 4.09 -22.77 -10.68
N GLN A 176 4.05 -22.73 -12.01
CA GLN A 176 5.09 -23.32 -12.86
C GLN A 176 6.49 -22.75 -12.53
N ASP A 177 6.60 -21.43 -12.38
CA ASP A 177 7.85 -20.74 -12.07
C ASP A 177 8.43 -21.09 -10.69
N LEU A 178 7.61 -21.58 -9.74
CA LEU A 178 8.02 -21.86 -8.36
C LEU A 178 8.09 -23.37 -8.04
N THR A 179 7.58 -24.24 -8.89
CA THR A 179 7.47 -25.69 -8.63
C THR A 179 7.94 -26.60 -9.77
N ASP A 180 8.30 -26.05 -10.93
CA ASP A 180 8.66 -26.78 -12.16
C ASP A 180 7.54 -27.68 -12.74
N MET A 181 6.31 -27.51 -12.27
CA MET A 181 5.16 -28.29 -12.75
C MET A 181 4.75 -27.88 -14.17
N ASP A 182 4.20 -28.83 -14.94
CA ASP A 182 3.54 -28.49 -16.19
C ASP A 182 2.21 -27.74 -15.95
N ARG A 183 1.69 -27.11 -17.00
CA ARG A 183 0.48 -26.28 -16.91
C ARG A 183 -0.76 -27.09 -16.53
N ALA A 184 -0.83 -28.36 -16.93
CA ALA A 184 -1.98 -29.23 -16.65
C ALA A 184 -2.03 -29.56 -15.15
N THR A 185 -0.91 -29.99 -14.58
CA THR A 185 -0.76 -30.32 -13.17
C THR A 185 -0.92 -29.07 -12.30
N ALA A 186 -0.34 -27.93 -12.73
CA ALA A 186 -0.56 -26.64 -12.06
C ALA A 186 -2.04 -26.24 -12.05
N SER A 187 -2.79 -26.51 -13.13
CA SER A 187 -4.23 -26.22 -13.19
C SER A 187 -5.05 -27.10 -12.27
N GLN A 188 -4.71 -28.39 -12.16
CA GLN A 188 -5.35 -29.31 -11.23
C GLN A 188 -5.09 -28.90 -9.78
N LEU A 189 -3.83 -28.59 -9.45
CA LEU A 189 -3.43 -28.13 -8.11
C LEU A 189 -4.11 -26.81 -7.75
N LEU A 190 -4.15 -25.85 -8.69
CA LEU A 190 -4.85 -24.58 -8.49
C LEU A 190 -6.32 -24.80 -8.19
N GLN A 191 -6.99 -25.72 -8.91
CA GLN A 191 -8.38 -26.08 -8.64
C GLN A 191 -8.55 -26.76 -7.27
N ALA A 192 -7.67 -27.69 -6.90
CA ALA A 192 -7.69 -28.35 -5.60
C ALA A 192 -7.44 -27.39 -4.43
N SER A 193 -6.75 -26.29 -4.68
CA SER A 193 -6.49 -25.21 -3.73
C SER A 193 -7.56 -24.11 -3.72
N ASP A 194 -8.73 -24.33 -4.34
CA ASP A 194 -9.80 -23.34 -4.42
C ASP A 194 -9.34 -22.03 -5.11
N ASN A 195 -8.53 -22.19 -6.15
CA ASN A 195 -7.86 -21.13 -6.92
C ASN A 195 -6.93 -20.20 -6.11
N GLN A 196 -6.42 -20.65 -4.97
CA GLN A 196 -5.48 -19.88 -4.13
C GLN A 196 -4.04 -20.33 -4.37
N VAL A 197 -3.25 -19.51 -5.07
CA VAL A 197 -1.85 -19.81 -5.41
C VAL A 197 -1.01 -20.12 -4.15
N LYS A 198 -1.17 -19.33 -3.09
CA LYS A 198 -0.44 -19.54 -1.83
C LYS A 198 -0.74 -20.91 -1.19
N LEU A 199 -2.00 -21.34 -1.21
CA LEU A 199 -2.41 -22.65 -0.72
C LEU A 199 -1.91 -23.77 -1.62
N ALA A 200 -2.01 -23.61 -2.95
CA ALA A 200 -1.45 -24.57 -3.92
C ALA A 200 0.04 -24.81 -3.69
N LEU A 201 0.85 -23.75 -3.53
CA LEU A 201 2.28 -23.86 -3.26
C LEU A 201 2.56 -24.61 -1.94
N LEU A 202 1.80 -24.30 -0.88
CA LEU A 202 1.95 -25.00 0.39
C LEU A 202 1.63 -26.49 0.25
N MET A 203 0.50 -26.83 -0.37
CA MET A 203 0.10 -28.22 -0.64
C MET A 203 1.17 -28.97 -1.44
N HIS A 204 1.73 -28.33 -2.48
CA HIS A 204 2.77 -28.94 -3.31
C HIS A 204 4.06 -29.22 -2.53
N TRP A 205 4.56 -28.26 -1.75
CA TRP A 205 5.85 -28.42 -1.05
C TRP A 205 5.78 -29.27 0.22
N THR A 206 4.60 -29.43 0.83
CA THR A 206 4.45 -30.14 2.11
C THR A 206 3.66 -31.44 1.98
N GLY A 207 2.95 -31.66 0.87
CA GLY A 207 2.01 -32.76 0.72
C GLY A 207 0.72 -32.59 1.54
N ALA A 208 0.51 -31.44 2.19
CA ALA A 208 -0.66 -31.19 3.02
C ALA A 208 -1.96 -31.19 2.21
N SER A 209 -3.05 -31.59 2.85
CA SER A 209 -4.40 -31.42 2.31
C SER A 209 -4.75 -29.91 2.20
N ALA A 210 -5.70 -29.56 1.33
CA ALA A 210 -6.18 -28.17 1.23
C ALA A 210 -6.76 -27.65 2.56
N VAL A 211 -7.37 -28.53 3.36
CA VAL A 211 -7.94 -28.21 4.67
C VAL A 211 -6.83 -27.90 5.67
N ASP A 212 -5.84 -28.79 5.79
CA ASP A 212 -4.72 -28.59 6.71
C ASP A 212 -3.85 -27.41 6.31
N GLY A 213 -3.55 -27.27 5.01
CA GLY A 213 -2.79 -26.15 4.49
C GLY A 213 -3.48 -24.80 4.77
N ARG A 214 -4.81 -24.73 4.62
CA ARG A 214 -5.56 -23.51 4.95
C ARG A 214 -5.52 -23.19 6.43
N ARG A 215 -5.69 -24.20 7.29
CA ARG A 215 -5.60 -24.05 8.74
C ARG A 215 -4.23 -23.53 9.17
N VAL A 216 -3.16 -24.13 8.65
CA VAL A 216 -1.78 -23.71 8.99
C VAL A 216 -1.46 -22.33 8.44
N LEU A 217 -1.88 -21.99 7.21
CA LEU A 217 -1.73 -20.64 6.68
C LEU A 217 -2.41 -19.60 7.59
N GLN A 218 -3.62 -19.87 8.09
CA GLN A 218 -4.29 -18.98 9.03
C GLN A 218 -3.53 -18.84 10.35
N GLN A 219 -3.03 -19.94 10.92
CA GLN A 219 -2.21 -19.93 12.14
C GLN A 219 -0.91 -19.13 11.96
N CYS A 220 -0.34 -19.13 10.75
CA CYS A 220 0.86 -18.37 10.39
C CYS A 220 0.57 -16.96 9.85
N GLY A 221 -0.64 -16.41 10.07
CA GLY A 221 -0.99 -15.06 9.64
C GLY A 221 -0.98 -14.87 8.12
N GLY A 222 -1.23 -15.93 7.36
CA GLY A 222 -1.23 -15.93 5.90
C GLY A 222 0.16 -15.90 5.26
N GLN A 223 1.23 -16.12 6.04
CA GLN A 223 2.60 -16.14 5.54
C GLN A 223 3.03 -17.54 5.09
N LEU A 224 3.50 -17.65 3.84
CA LEU A 224 3.82 -18.93 3.22
C LEU A 224 5.08 -19.59 3.80
N ARG A 225 6.15 -18.82 4.06
CA ARG A 225 7.41 -19.39 4.60
C ARG A 225 7.21 -20.03 5.98
N PRO A 226 6.65 -19.33 6.99
CA PRO A 226 6.39 -19.96 8.29
C PRO A 226 5.44 -21.17 8.19
N ALA A 227 4.46 -21.12 7.27
CA ALA A 227 3.54 -22.23 7.05
C ALA A 227 4.24 -23.48 6.49
N ILE A 228 5.24 -23.32 5.60
CA ILE A 228 6.05 -24.45 5.10
C ILE A 228 6.87 -25.05 6.24
N ASP A 229 7.51 -24.20 7.05
CA ASP A 229 8.36 -24.65 8.16
C ASP A 229 7.55 -25.34 9.26
N HIS A 230 6.25 -25.07 9.39
CA HIS A 230 5.35 -25.77 10.32
C HIS A 230 5.15 -27.26 9.97
N PHE A 231 5.34 -27.67 8.71
CA PHE A 231 5.21 -29.06 8.27
C PHE A 231 6.55 -29.81 8.20
N ARG A 232 7.66 -29.16 8.57
CA ARG A 232 8.99 -29.76 8.65
C ARG A 232 9.31 -30.17 10.07
#